data_AF-A0A9P7CAA7-F1
#
_entry.id   AF-A0A9P7CAA7-F1
#
_cell.length_a   1.000
_cell.length_b   1.000
_cell.length_c   1.000
_cell.angle_alpha   90.00
_cell.angle_beta   90.00
_cell.angle_gamma   90.00
#
_symmetry.space_group_name_H-M   'P 1'
#
loop_
_entity.id
_entity.type
_entity.pdbx_description
1 polymer ?
#
loop_
_entity_poly.entity_id
_entity_poly.type
_entity_poly.pdbx_seq_one_letter_code
_entity_poly.pdbx_strand_id
1 'polypeptide(L)'
;MLIFWNMAGVPFTYGYAPIYLLKSQMATGVVIQHSLPVTIGLFVTLLFAYYFFDTGNSQKNRFRMEQNGSFMTRNAFPQLPWGHIKNPSYIKTEHGNLLLTSGWWGVVRKPHYTADLIQSLSWGLVTGFGSYLPYFYFTFFVIVLTHRASRDMERCAKKYGKDWERYCERVPYILVPYVF
;
A
#
# COMPACT_ATOMS: atom_id res chain seq x y z
N MET A 1 -2.79 22.76 8.43
CA MET A 1 -2.65 21.29 8.51
C MET A 1 -1.82 20.68 7.37
N LEU A 2 -2.16 20.86 6.08
CA LEU A 2 -1.41 20.22 4.97
C LEU A 2 0.06 20.66 4.86
N ILE A 3 0.32 21.98 4.96
CA ILE A 3 1.68 22.54 4.90
C ILE A 3 2.57 21.98 6.02
N PHE A 4 2.04 21.91 7.25
CA PHE A 4 2.77 21.34 8.38
C PHE A 4 3.16 19.88 8.15
N TRP A 5 2.25 19.05 7.66
CA TRP A 5 2.55 17.64 7.40
C TRP A 5 3.60 17.45 6.30
N ASN A 6 3.55 18.26 5.25
CA ASN A 6 4.53 18.19 4.16
C ASN A 6 5.92 18.68 4.59
N MET A 7 5.98 19.77 5.38
CA MET A 7 7.24 20.41 5.75
C MET A 7 7.89 19.82 7.01
N ALA A 8 7.08 19.33 7.95
CA ALA A 8 7.57 18.86 9.24
C ALA A 8 7.13 17.43 9.55
N GLY A 9 5.84 17.12 9.40
CA GLY A 9 5.29 15.82 9.79
C GLY A 9 6.02 14.65 9.12
N VAL A 10 6.00 14.55 7.79
CA VAL A 10 6.66 13.46 7.04
C VAL A 10 8.17 13.39 7.29
N PRO A 11 8.97 14.45 7.01
CA PRO A 11 10.42 14.35 7.08
C PRO A 11 10.95 14.03 8.49
N PHE A 12 10.35 14.61 9.54
CA PHE A 12 10.84 14.40 10.91
C PHE A 12 10.32 13.13 11.56
N THR A 13 9.17 12.58 11.12
CA THR A 13 8.64 11.33 11.70
C THR A 13 9.07 10.08 10.94
N TYR A 14 9.29 10.17 9.62
CA TYR A 14 9.69 8.99 8.83
C TYR A 14 11.18 8.66 9.01
N GLY A 15 11.98 9.61 9.49
CA GLY A 15 13.39 9.40 9.85
C GLY A 15 13.60 8.72 11.20
N TYR A 16 12.56 8.38 11.96
CA TYR A 16 12.71 7.82 13.30
C TYR A 16 13.47 6.50 13.36
N ALA A 17 13.24 5.59 12.41
CA ALA A 17 13.94 4.30 12.36
C ALA A 17 15.48 4.47 12.19
N PRO A 18 16.00 5.18 11.17
CA PRO A 18 17.44 5.37 11.02
C PRO A 18 18.05 6.20 12.15
N ILE A 19 17.34 7.22 12.67
CA ILE A 19 17.80 8.00 13.84
C ILE A 19 17.94 7.12 15.08
N TYR A 20 16.97 6.22 15.31
CA TYR A 20 16.99 5.30 16.44
C TYR A 20 18.16 4.32 16.34
N LEU A 21 18.39 3.72 15.16
CA LEU A 21 19.54 2.83 14.94
C LEU A 21 20.87 3.53 15.25
N LEU A 22 21.06 4.75 14.74
CA LEU A 22 22.26 5.55 14.98
C LEU A 22 22.43 5.88 16.48
N LYS A 23 21.39 6.39 17.14
CA LYS A 23 21.47 6.78 18.55
C LYS A 23 21.67 5.57 19.47
N SER A 24 21.02 4.44 19.18
CA SER A 24 21.20 3.21 19.95
C SER A 24 22.64 2.72 19.89
N GLN A 25 23.26 2.78 18.71
CA GLN A 25 24.67 2.43 18.53
C GLN A 25 25.59 3.39 19.30
N MET A 26 25.35 4.70 19.23
CA MET A 26 26.16 5.69 19.97
C MET A 26 26.06 5.52 21.49
N ALA A 27 24.88 5.15 22.01
CA ALA A 27 24.65 5.00 23.45
C ALA A 27 25.18 3.69 24.02
N THR A 28 25.09 2.59 23.26
CA THR A 28 25.43 1.24 23.75
C THR A 28 26.77 0.72 23.23
N GLY A 29 27.33 1.34 22.19
CA GLY A 29 28.49 0.84 21.45
C GLY A 29 28.20 -0.36 20.55
N VAL A 30 26.96 -0.88 20.54
CA VAL A 30 26.57 -2.09 19.80
C VAL A 30 25.63 -1.72 18.65
N VAL A 31 25.92 -2.25 17.46
CA VAL A 31 25.04 -2.10 16.30
C VAL A 31 23.88 -3.08 16.43
N ILE A 32 22.65 -2.60 16.26
CA ILE A 32 21.48 -3.48 16.14
C ILE A 32 21.64 -4.29 14.85
N GLN A 33 21.96 -5.57 15.01
CA GLN A 33 22.10 -6.53 13.92
C GLN A 33 21.23 -7.74 14.22
N HIS A 34 20.59 -8.26 13.18
CA HIS A 34 19.78 -9.48 13.26
C HIS A 34 20.54 -10.65 12.67
N SER A 35 20.12 -11.87 13.01
CA SER A 35 20.64 -13.05 12.35
C SER A 35 20.38 -12.99 10.84
N LEU A 36 21.24 -13.64 10.05
CA LEU A 36 21.09 -13.70 8.61
C LEU A 36 19.70 -14.17 8.16
N PRO A 37 19.09 -15.23 8.75
CA PRO A 37 17.74 -15.67 8.39
C PRO A 37 16.67 -14.60 8.62
N VAL A 38 16.74 -13.86 9.74
CA VAL A 38 15.78 -12.78 10.03
C VAL A 38 15.93 -11.64 9.02
N THR A 39 17.17 -11.27 8.70
CA THR A 39 17.45 -10.22 7.71
C THR A 39 16.94 -10.59 6.33
N ILE A 40 17.18 -11.84 5.89
CA ILE A 40 16.64 -12.37 4.63
C ILE A 40 15.11 -12.38 4.66
N GLY A 41 14.50 -12.83 5.77
CA GLY A 41 13.04 -12.86 5.93
C GLY A 41 12.40 -11.48 5.81
N LEU A 42 12.96 -10.47 6.48
CA LEU A 42 12.49 -9.08 6.40
C LEU A 42 12.68 -8.51 4.99
N PHE A 43 13.81 -8.77 4.35
CA PHE A 43 14.08 -8.30 2.99
C PHE A 43 13.14 -8.93 1.95
N VAL A 44 12.93 -10.25 2.02
CA VAL A 44 11.97 -10.96 1.15
C VAL A 44 10.55 -10.45 1.39
N THR A 45 10.17 -10.22 2.65
CA THR A 45 8.86 -9.64 3.00
C THR A 45 8.68 -8.25 2.40
N LEU A 46 9.70 -7.40 2.48
CA LEU A 46 9.70 -6.06 1.89
C LEU A 46 9.54 -6.11 0.36
N LEU A 47 10.31 -6.98 -0.33
CA LEU A 47 10.23 -7.14 -1.78
C LEU A 47 8.88 -7.69 -2.23
N PHE A 48 8.33 -8.66 -1.49
CA PHE A 48 7.02 -9.22 -1.77
C PHE A 48 5.92 -8.17 -1.59
N ALA A 49 5.96 -7.39 -0.50
CA ALA A 49 5.02 -6.31 -0.29
C ALA A 49 5.15 -5.22 -1.37
N TYR A 50 6.37 -4.84 -1.74
CA TYR A 50 6.62 -3.92 -2.85
C TYR A 50 6.04 -4.44 -4.17
N TYR A 51 6.19 -5.74 -4.47
CA TYR A 51 5.61 -6.36 -5.66
C TYR A 51 4.09 -6.17 -5.71
N PHE A 52 3.39 -6.43 -4.61
CA PHE A 52 1.93 -6.22 -4.51
C PHE A 52 1.55 -4.74 -4.63
N PHE A 53 2.31 -3.84 -4.00
CA PHE A 53 2.07 -2.41 -4.06
C PHE A 53 2.16 -1.87 -5.50
N ASP A 54 3.25 -2.21 -6.18
CA ASP A 54 3.56 -1.71 -7.52
C ASP A 54 2.64 -2.34 -8.57
N THR A 55 2.48 -3.66 -8.56
CA THR A 55 1.60 -4.34 -9.53
C THR A 55 0.13 -3.98 -9.28
N GLY A 56 -0.31 -3.87 -8.02
CA GLY A 56 -1.66 -3.39 -7.64
C GLY A 56 -1.97 -2.00 -8.19
N ASN A 57 -1.06 -1.04 -8.03
CA ASN A 57 -1.24 0.29 -8.60
C ASN A 57 -1.14 0.29 -10.13
N SER A 58 -0.19 -0.46 -10.69
CA SER A 58 0.00 -0.60 -12.14
C SER A 58 -1.25 -1.15 -12.83
N GLN A 59 -1.90 -2.18 -12.27
CA GLN A 59 -3.10 -2.77 -12.86
C GLN A 59 -4.23 -1.74 -12.98
N LYS A 60 -4.51 -0.99 -11.91
CA LYS A 60 -5.51 0.10 -11.91
C LYS A 60 -5.13 1.21 -12.87
N ASN A 61 -3.87 1.68 -12.83
CA ASN A 61 -3.44 2.82 -13.63
C ASN A 61 -3.47 2.49 -15.12
N ARG A 62 -2.93 1.32 -15.51
CA ARG A 62 -2.93 0.84 -16.90
C ARG A 62 -4.36 0.60 -17.41
N PHE A 63 -5.24 0.00 -16.60
CA PHE A 63 -6.66 -0.15 -16.96
C PHE A 63 -7.34 1.20 -17.24
N ARG A 64 -7.07 2.23 -16.43
CA ARG A 64 -7.58 3.59 -16.67
C ARG A 64 -6.96 4.25 -17.91
N MET A 65 -5.68 3.99 -18.19
CA MET A 65 -5.04 4.50 -19.41
C MET A 65 -5.65 3.88 -20.67
N GLU A 66 -5.95 2.57 -20.65
CA GLU A 66 -6.63 1.90 -21.77
C GLU A 66 -8.03 2.47 -22.01
N GLN A 67 -8.80 2.72 -20.95
CA GLN A 67 -10.12 3.38 -21.06
C GLN A 67 -10.06 4.74 -21.73
N ASN A 68 -9.00 5.50 -21.43
CA ASN A 68 -8.84 6.86 -21.95
C ASN A 68 -8.06 6.89 -23.28
N GLY A 69 -7.73 5.74 -23.87
CA GLY A 69 -6.92 5.65 -25.10
C GLY A 69 -5.47 6.13 -24.96
N SER A 70 -4.98 6.33 -23.73
CA SER A 70 -3.65 6.86 -23.42
C SER A 70 -2.66 5.79 -22.95
N PHE A 71 -2.95 4.52 -23.23
CA PHE A 71 -2.08 3.42 -22.85
C PHE A 71 -0.71 3.55 -23.51
N MET A 72 0.32 3.60 -22.68
CA MET A 72 1.71 3.65 -23.10
C MET A 72 2.54 2.75 -22.19
N THR A 73 3.39 1.92 -22.80
CA THR A 73 4.41 1.17 -22.07
C THR A 73 5.59 2.12 -21.80
N ARG A 74 5.95 2.27 -20.52
CA ARG A 74 7.10 3.07 -20.12
C ARG A 74 8.33 2.18 -20.00
N ASN A 75 9.42 2.59 -20.64
CA ASN A 75 10.73 1.96 -20.48
C ASN A 75 11.45 2.52 -19.24
N ALA A 76 10.83 2.40 -18.07
CA ALA A 76 11.38 2.89 -16.81
C ALA A 76 11.60 1.73 -15.83
N PHE A 77 12.79 1.61 -15.27
CA PHE A 77 13.10 0.60 -14.26
C PHE A 77 12.62 1.03 -12.87
N PRO A 78 12.02 0.14 -12.05
CA PRO A 78 11.62 -1.24 -12.36
C PRO A 78 10.24 -1.32 -13.06
N GLN A 79 10.06 -2.28 -13.98
CA GLN A 79 8.74 -2.71 -14.47
C GLN A 79 8.47 -4.13 -13.99
N LEU A 80 7.58 -4.30 -13.01
CA LEU A 80 7.28 -5.62 -12.47
C LEU A 80 6.34 -6.41 -13.41
N PRO A 81 6.54 -7.74 -13.52
CA PRO A 81 5.64 -8.59 -14.30
C PRO A 81 4.25 -8.59 -13.68
N TRP A 82 3.22 -8.83 -14.51
CA TRP A 82 1.81 -8.88 -14.09
C TRP A 82 1.20 -7.54 -13.61
N GLY A 83 1.88 -6.42 -13.85
CA GLY A 83 1.29 -5.08 -13.65
C GLY A 83 0.22 -4.69 -14.68
N HIS A 84 0.08 -5.42 -15.79
CA HIS A 84 -0.95 -5.21 -16.81
C HIS A 84 -1.82 -6.46 -16.94
N ILE A 85 -3.14 -6.28 -16.90
CA ILE A 85 -4.10 -7.38 -17.03
C ILE A 85 -4.60 -7.40 -18.47
N LYS A 86 -4.36 -8.50 -19.19
CA LYS A 86 -4.95 -8.73 -20.50
C LYS A 86 -6.42 -9.15 -20.32
N ASN A 87 -7.33 -8.53 -21.09
CA ASN A 87 -8.77 -8.79 -21.03
C ASN A 87 -9.35 -8.70 -19.59
N PRO A 88 -9.24 -7.54 -18.92
CA PRO A 88 -9.71 -7.39 -17.55
C PRO A 88 -11.24 -7.51 -17.47
N SER A 89 -11.75 -8.19 -16.44
CA SER A 89 -13.17 -8.12 -16.08
C SER A 89 -13.46 -6.83 -15.34
N TYR A 90 -14.61 -6.22 -15.60
CA TYR A 90 -15.05 -4.99 -14.95
C TYR A 90 -16.56 -4.89 -14.87
N ILE A 91 -17.05 -4.01 -14.00
CA ILE A 91 -18.45 -3.58 -13.95
C ILE A 91 -18.54 -2.23 -14.64
N LYS A 92 -19.38 -2.12 -15.67
CA LYS A 92 -19.72 -0.85 -16.29
C LYS A 92 -20.82 -0.19 -15.48
N THR A 93 -20.51 0.99 -14.93
CA THR A 93 -21.46 1.76 -14.13
C THR A 93 -22.45 2.52 -15.02
N GLU A 94 -23.61 2.88 -14.49
CA GLU A 94 -24.62 3.71 -15.17
C GLU A 94 -24.03 5.05 -15.63
N HIS A 95 -23.10 5.62 -14.86
CA HIS A 95 -22.37 6.84 -15.20
C HIS A 95 -21.23 6.64 -16.23
N GLY A 96 -21.12 5.47 -16.86
CA GLY A 96 -20.14 5.17 -17.90
C GLY A 96 -18.70 4.87 -17.40
N ASN A 97 -18.45 4.98 -16.09
CA ASN A 97 -17.17 4.58 -15.50
C ASN A 97 -17.07 3.05 -15.42
N LEU A 98 -15.86 2.48 -15.45
CA LEU A 98 -15.67 1.04 -15.24
C LEU A 98 -14.95 0.76 -13.91
N LEU A 99 -15.48 -0.17 -13.14
CA LEU A 99 -14.89 -0.67 -11.90
C LEU A 99 -14.16 -1.98 -12.18
N LEU A 100 -12.84 -2.00 -11.94
CA LEU A 100 -11.99 -3.17 -12.20
C LEU A 100 -12.28 -4.30 -11.21
N THR A 101 -12.61 -5.50 -11.70
CA THR A 101 -12.91 -6.69 -10.89
C THR A 101 -11.96 -7.86 -11.14
N SER A 102 -10.81 -7.62 -11.78
CA SER A 102 -9.77 -8.62 -12.03
C SER A 102 -8.43 -8.24 -11.40
N GLY A 103 -7.49 -9.20 -11.37
CA GLY A 103 -6.18 -9.05 -10.73
C GLY A 103 -6.32 -8.78 -9.23
N TRP A 104 -5.46 -7.93 -8.68
CA TRP A 104 -5.50 -7.61 -7.26
C TRP A 104 -6.82 -6.94 -6.83
N TRP A 105 -7.42 -6.16 -7.72
CA TRP A 105 -8.68 -5.44 -7.49
C TRP A 105 -9.92 -6.33 -7.56
N GLY A 106 -9.77 -7.58 -8.01
CA GLY A 106 -10.79 -8.63 -7.91
C GLY A 106 -10.71 -9.42 -6.60
N VAL A 107 -9.61 -9.33 -5.86
CA VAL A 107 -9.42 -10.04 -4.59
C VAL A 107 -9.74 -9.12 -3.41
N VAL A 108 -9.20 -7.90 -3.43
CA VAL A 108 -9.42 -6.89 -2.39
C VAL A 108 -9.62 -5.51 -3.02
N ARG A 109 -10.41 -4.64 -2.38
CA ARG A 109 -10.69 -3.30 -2.90
C ARG A 109 -9.51 -2.33 -2.77
N LYS A 110 -8.54 -2.59 -1.88
CA LYS A 110 -7.36 -1.73 -1.63
C LYS A 110 -6.06 -2.55 -1.43
N PRO A 111 -5.59 -3.30 -2.45
CA PRO A 111 -4.43 -4.19 -2.31
C PRO A 111 -3.15 -3.45 -1.90
N HIS A 112 -2.94 -2.27 -2.48
CA HIS A 112 -1.81 -1.39 -2.20
C HIS A 112 -1.76 -0.89 -0.75
N TYR A 113 -2.88 -0.80 -0.02
CA TYR A 113 -2.86 -0.36 1.38
C TYR A 113 -2.31 -1.46 2.29
N THR A 114 -2.67 -2.71 2.05
CA THR A 114 -2.13 -3.86 2.79
C THR A 114 -0.63 -4.00 2.54
N ALA A 115 -0.21 -3.85 1.29
CA ALA A 115 1.20 -3.82 0.94
C ALA A 115 1.97 -2.69 1.65
N ASP A 116 1.42 -1.48 1.70
CA ASP A 116 1.99 -0.35 2.45
C ASP A 116 2.11 -0.63 3.95
N LEU A 117 1.12 -1.27 4.56
CA LEU A 117 1.16 -1.66 5.96
C LEU A 117 2.26 -2.70 6.24
N ILE A 118 2.43 -3.69 5.36
CA ILE A 118 3.50 -4.69 5.51
C ILE A 118 4.89 -4.05 5.34
N GLN A 119 5.06 -3.17 4.35
CA GLN A 119 6.32 -2.44 4.14
C GLN A 119 6.66 -1.58 5.36
N SER A 120 5.71 -0.77 5.85
CA SER A 120 5.91 0.08 7.03
C SER A 120 6.22 -0.72 8.30
N LEU A 121 5.58 -1.88 8.49
CA LEU A 121 5.90 -2.78 9.60
C LEU A 121 7.33 -3.33 9.50
N SER A 122 7.76 -3.74 8.30
CA SER A 122 9.11 -4.28 8.09
C SER A 122 10.21 -3.28 8.45
N TRP A 123 9.98 -1.98 8.21
CA TRP A 123 10.91 -0.90 8.58
C TRP A 123 10.97 -0.68 10.09
N GLY A 124 9.89 -0.96 10.82
CA GLY A 124 9.91 -0.99 12.29
C GLY A 124 10.66 -2.20 12.81
N LEU A 125 10.34 -3.39 12.30
CA LEU A 125 10.90 -4.67 12.76
C LEU A 125 12.43 -4.74 12.63
N VAL A 126 13.00 -4.15 11.57
CA VAL A 126 14.46 -4.13 11.39
C VAL A 126 15.19 -3.37 12.51
N THR A 127 14.49 -2.52 13.27
CA THR A 127 15.05 -1.79 14.41
C THR A 127 14.98 -2.56 15.74
N GLY A 128 14.37 -3.75 15.77
CA GLY A 128 14.15 -4.51 16.99
C GLY A 128 13.01 -3.94 17.85
N PHE A 129 12.96 -4.33 19.12
CA PHE A 129 11.84 -4.02 20.03
C PHE A 129 12.21 -3.11 21.21
N GLY A 130 13.39 -2.49 21.18
CA GLY A 130 13.89 -1.65 22.28
C GLY A 130 13.19 -0.29 22.43
N SER A 131 12.42 0.15 21.43
CA SER A 131 11.66 1.39 21.49
C SER A 131 10.42 1.32 20.59
N TYR A 132 9.37 2.05 20.98
CA TYR A 132 8.18 2.25 20.15
C TYR A 132 8.40 3.27 19.01
N LEU A 133 9.41 4.14 19.11
CA LEU A 133 9.58 5.27 18.18
C LEU A 133 9.65 4.84 16.70
N PRO A 134 10.36 3.76 16.30
CA PRO A 134 10.36 3.27 14.92
C PRO A 134 9.00 2.75 14.43
N TYR A 135 8.14 2.29 15.34
CA TYR A 135 6.81 1.78 15.05
C TYR A 135 5.74 2.87 14.95
N PHE A 136 6.07 4.11 15.35
CA PHE A 136 5.16 5.26 15.22
C PHE A 136 4.64 5.40 13.78
N TYR A 137 5.52 5.24 12.79
CA TYR A 137 5.15 5.33 11.38
C TYR A 137 4.08 4.30 11.01
N PHE A 138 4.27 3.03 11.36
CA PHE A 138 3.31 1.96 11.11
C PHE A 138 1.95 2.27 11.77
N THR A 139 1.94 2.61 13.06
CA THR A 139 0.70 2.92 13.80
C THR A 139 -0.04 4.11 13.20
N PHE A 140 0.69 5.17 12.87
CA PHE A 140 0.13 6.34 12.20
C PHE A 140 -0.46 5.96 10.83
N PHE A 141 0.23 5.12 10.05
CA PHE A 141 -0.23 4.66 8.75
C PHE A 141 -1.51 3.81 8.85
N VAL A 142 -1.64 2.93 9.85
CA VAL A 142 -2.87 2.17 10.10
C VAL A 142 -4.07 3.09 10.29
N ILE A 143 -3.92 4.15 11.12
CA ILE A 143 -5.00 5.11 11.38
C ILE A 143 -5.36 5.88 10.10
N VAL A 144 -4.35 6.43 9.41
CA VAL A 144 -4.57 7.25 8.22
C VAL A 144 -5.15 6.43 7.07
N LEU A 145 -4.65 5.21 6.83
CA LEU A 145 -5.15 4.34 5.77
C LEU A 145 -6.56 3.85 6.05
N THR A 146 -6.89 3.51 7.30
CA THR A 146 -8.27 3.14 7.69
C THR A 146 -9.23 4.30 7.45
N HIS A 147 -8.89 5.50 7.92
CA HIS A 147 -9.70 6.69 7.68
C HIS A 147 -9.83 7.02 6.18
N ARG A 148 -8.73 6.88 5.42
CA ARG A 148 -8.70 7.09 3.97
C ARG A 148 -9.58 6.08 3.24
N ALA A 149 -9.49 4.79 3.59
CA ALA A 149 -10.30 3.74 3.00
C ALA A 149 -11.78 3.97 3.28
N SER A 150 -12.16 4.29 4.52
CA SER A 150 -13.55 4.59 4.90
C SER A 150 -14.14 5.73 4.06
N ARG A 151 -13.41 6.85 3.94
CA ARG A 151 -13.85 8.00 3.14
C ARG A 151 -13.96 7.69 1.66
N ASP A 152 -13.07 6.86 1.13
CA ASP A 152 -13.11 6.44 -0.27
C ASP A 152 -14.32 5.54 -0.54
N MET A 153 -14.61 4.59 0.35
CA MET A 153 -15.80 3.74 0.24
C MET A 153 -17.09 4.56 0.29
N GLU A 154 -17.20 5.54 1.20
CA GLU A 154 -18.37 6.41 1.30
C GLU A 154 -18.56 7.24 0.00
N ARG A 155 -17.45 7.77 -0.55
CA ARG A 155 -17.49 8.52 -1.81
C ARG A 155 -17.88 7.63 -3.00
N CYS A 156 -17.34 6.42 -3.07
CA CYS A 156 -17.67 5.46 -4.12
C CYS A 156 -19.13 4.99 -4.02
N ALA A 157 -19.64 4.74 -2.82
CA ALA A 157 -21.05 4.42 -2.59
C ALA A 157 -21.97 5.56 -3.06
N LYS A 158 -21.66 6.80 -2.67
CA LYS A 158 -22.41 7.99 -3.11
C LYS A 158 -22.33 8.23 -4.62
N LYS A 159 -21.19 7.92 -5.25
CA LYS A 159 -20.95 8.17 -6.68
C LYS A 159 -21.53 7.10 -7.60
N TYR A 160 -21.46 5.83 -7.22
CA TYR A 160 -21.80 4.70 -8.09
C TYR A 160 -23.05 3.93 -7.64
N GLY A 161 -23.62 4.22 -6.47
CA GLY A 161 -24.89 3.65 -6.01
C GLY A 161 -24.94 2.13 -6.10
N LYS A 162 -25.94 1.59 -6.81
CA LYS A 162 -26.16 0.14 -6.98
C LYS A 162 -24.99 -0.58 -7.65
N ASP A 163 -24.26 0.08 -8.54
CA ASP A 163 -23.07 -0.52 -9.16
C ASP A 163 -21.94 -0.69 -8.16
N TRP A 164 -21.86 0.18 -7.15
CA TRP A 164 -20.93 0.01 -6.04
C TRP A 164 -21.30 -1.19 -5.16
N GLU A 165 -22.59 -1.37 -4.87
CA GLU A 165 -23.08 -2.52 -4.11
C GLU A 165 -22.73 -3.82 -4.82
N ARG A 166 -23.01 -3.92 -6.12
CA ARG A 166 -22.61 -5.06 -6.97
C ARG A 166 -21.09 -5.28 -6.97
N TYR A 167 -20.30 -4.20 -6.99
CA TYR A 167 -18.85 -4.30 -6.87
C TYR A 167 -18.42 -4.83 -5.50
N CYS A 168 -19.06 -4.36 -4.43
CA CYS A 168 -18.81 -4.81 -3.07
C CYS A 168 -19.19 -6.28 -2.85
N GLU A 169 -20.26 -6.77 -3.46
CA GLU A 169 -20.63 -8.20 -3.47
C GLU A 169 -19.58 -9.05 -4.18
N ARG A 170 -19.06 -8.55 -5.31
CA ARG A 170 -18.04 -9.25 -6.09
C ARG A 170 -16.69 -9.30 -5.37
N VAL A 171 -16.32 -8.22 -4.70
CA VAL A 171 -15.03 -8.05 -4.01
C VAL A 171 -15.30 -7.62 -2.57
N PRO A 172 -15.66 -8.56 -1.67
CA PRO A 172 -16.16 -8.24 -0.32
C PRO A 172 -15.10 -7.65 0.61
N TYR A 173 -13.82 -7.96 0.38
CA TYR A 173 -12.72 -7.59 1.26
C TYR A 173 -12.10 -6.23 0.90
N ILE A 174 -11.76 -5.43 1.90
CA ILE A 174 -11.20 -4.08 1.71
C ILE A 174 -9.68 -4.13 1.68
N LEU A 175 -9.07 -4.69 2.74
CA LEU A 175 -7.64 -4.68 3.00
C LEU A 175 -7.10 -6.11 3.01
N VAL A 176 -7.63 -6.97 3.86
CA VAL A 176 -7.09 -8.31 4.12
C VAL A 176 -8.19 -9.32 3.87
N PRO A 177 -8.01 -10.25 2.90
CA PRO A 177 -8.97 -11.31 2.67
C PRO A 177 -9.29 -12.04 3.99
N TYR A 178 -10.57 -12.30 4.23
CA TYR A 178 -11.08 -13.03 5.41
C TYR A 178 -10.92 -12.34 6.77
N VAL A 179 -10.44 -11.09 6.82
CA VAL A 179 -10.37 -10.29 8.06
C VAL A 179 -11.13 -8.98 7.88
N PHE A 180 -10.89 -8.27 6.78
CA PHE A 180 -11.44 -6.93 6.51
C PHE A 180 -11.46 -6.59 5.02
#